data_AF-A0A8J5CKK8-F1
#
_entry.id   AF-A0A8J5CKK8-F1
#
_cell.length_a   1.000
_cell.length_b   1.000
_cell.length_c   1.000
_cell.angle_alpha   90.00
_cell.angle_beta   90.00
_cell.angle_gamma   90.00
#
_symmetry.space_group_name_H-M   'P 1'
#
loop_
_entity.id
_entity.type
_entity.pdbx_description
1 polymer ?
#
loop_
_entity_poly.entity_id
_entity_poly.type
_entity_poly.pdbx_seq_one_letter_code
_entity_poly.pdbx_strand_id
1 'polypeptide(L)'
;MGLSGERDKLVRIRVTSLPRDPHVIPITTRAWFGLGAKEVNASVDKVTIFAEVRQGNNPVTNADVRALVTPPEEREAPEIYHLLDNGQGADILAGDGIYSRYMTKYPSKGRYSVKAQVCSSSSSSSSGSSSSSSSSSSSSSSSSSSSSSSITYRSILCNKLTSI
;
A
#
# COMPACT_ATOMS: atom_id res chain seq x y z
N MET A 1 -51.26 -30.80 -27.95
CA MET A 1 -50.83 -29.45 -27.52
C MET A 1 -49.69 -29.61 -26.53
N GLY A 2 -48.58 -28.90 -26.72
CA GLY A 2 -47.46 -28.91 -25.79
C GLY A 2 -46.12 -28.61 -26.47
N LEU A 3 -45.91 -27.34 -26.82
CA LEU A 3 -44.63 -26.82 -27.29
C LEU A 3 -43.68 -26.76 -26.09
N SER A 4 -42.71 -27.68 -26.00
CA SER A 4 -41.67 -27.63 -24.97
C SER A 4 -40.72 -26.47 -25.26
N GLY A 5 -40.75 -25.49 -24.35
CA GLY A 5 -40.07 -24.21 -24.47
C GLY A 5 -38.55 -24.33 -24.42
N GLU A 6 -37.93 -23.86 -25.49
CA GLU A 6 -36.52 -23.48 -25.54
C GLU A 6 -36.40 -22.04 -25.02
N ARG A 7 -35.56 -21.80 -23.99
CA ARG A 7 -34.94 -20.50 -23.65
C ARG A 7 -34.10 -20.55 -22.37
N ASP A 8 -32.91 -21.12 -22.47
CA ASP A 8 -31.78 -20.78 -21.59
C ASP A 8 -30.76 -19.95 -22.38
N LYS A 9 -31.14 -18.70 -22.67
CA LYS A 9 -30.24 -17.71 -23.24
C LYS A 9 -29.25 -17.27 -22.15
N LEU A 10 -28.09 -17.92 -22.07
CA LEU A 10 -26.97 -17.48 -21.25
C LEU A 10 -26.39 -16.17 -21.82
N VAL A 11 -26.72 -15.03 -21.21
CA VAL A 11 -26.15 -13.73 -21.57
C VAL A 11 -24.90 -13.49 -20.72
N ARG A 12 -23.72 -13.70 -21.31
CA ARG A 12 -22.43 -13.31 -20.71
C ARG A 12 -22.22 -11.79 -20.83
N ILE A 13 -22.57 -11.03 -19.80
CA ILE A 13 -22.29 -9.59 -19.77
C ILE A 13 -20.86 -9.39 -19.28
N ARG A 14 -19.95 -9.02 -20.18
CA ARG A 14 -18.57 -8.66 -19.83
C ARG A 14 -18.49 -7.14 -19.67
N VAL A 15 -18.75 -6.65 -18.46
CA VAL A 15 -18.53 -5.23 -18.12
C VAL A 15 -17.02 -4.99 -18.09
N THR A 16 -16.49 -4.34 -19.13
CA THR A 16 -15.08 -3.93 -19.17
C THR A 16 -15.03 -2.44 -18.83
N SER A 17 -14.74 -2.11 -17.57
CA SER A 17 -14.50 -0.72 -17.16
C SER A 17 -13.08 -0.34 -17.63
N LEU A 18 -12.99 0.44 -18.69
CA LEU A 18 -11.72 1.08 -19.09
C LEU A 18 -11.59 2.38 -18.28
N PRO A 19 -10.43 2.68 -17.67
CA PRO A 19 -10.21 3.96 -17.04
C PRO A 19 -10.41 5.07 -18.08
N ARG A 20 -11.30 6.01 -17.73
CA ARG A 20 -11.58 7.25 -18.45
C ARG A 20 -10.30 8.09 -18.38
N ASP A 21 -9.85 8.61 -19.52
CA ASP A 21 -8.80 9.64 -19.67
C ASP A 21 -7.33 9.15 -19.84
N PRO A 22 -6.85 8.99 -21.10
CA PRO A 22 -5.45 8.65 -21.43
C PRO A 22 -4.46 9.83 -21.34
N HIS A 23 -4.89 11.01 -20.88
CA HIS A 23 -4.08 12.24 -20.82
C HIS A 23 -3.72 12.69 -19.40
N VAL A 24 -4.21 12.00 -18.38
CA VAL A 24 -3.87 12.29 -16.98
C VAL A 24 -2.85 11.27 -16.53
N ILE A 25 -1.62 11.71 -16.29
CA ILE A 25 -0.59 10.86 -15.73
C ILE A 25 -1.00 10.50 -14.29
N PRO A 26 -1.26 9.22 -13.98
CA PRO A 26 -1.66 8.84 -12.64
C PRO A 26 -0.49 9.01 -11.67
N ILE A 27 -0.79 9.45 -10.46
CA ILE A 27 0.19 9.48 -9.37
C ILE A 27 0.38 8.04 -8.91
N THR A 28 1.63 7.59 -8.93
CA THR A 28 2.03 6.29 -8.41
C THR A 28 2.73 6.49 -7.08
N THR A 29 2.37 5.66 -6.11
CA THR A 29 2.99 5.64 -4.78
C THR A 29 3.54 4.26 -4.52
N ARG A 30 4.75 4.19 -3.95
CA ARG A 30 5.40 2.94 -3.57
C ARG A 30 5.81 3.05 -2.12
N ALA A 31 5.59 2.01 -1.32
CA ALA A 31 5.97 1.99 0.08
C ALA A 31 6.71 0.70 0.42
N TRP A 32 7.77 0.79 1.23
CA TRP A 32 8.50 -0.37 1.70
C TRP A 32 9.20 -0.10 3.03
N PHE A 33 9.51 -1.18 3.74
CA PHE A 33 10.35 -1.12 4.93
C PHE A 33 11.83 -1.19 4.54
N GLY A 34 12.67 -0.36 5.15
CA GLY A 34 14.11 -0.32 4.91
C GLY A 34 14.85 -1.62 5.27
N LEU A 35 14.26 -2.45 6.13
CA LEU A 35 14.88 -3.66 6.67
C LEU A 35 14.64 -4.92 5.81
N GLY A 36 13.89 -4.80 4.70
CA GLY A 36 13.65 -5.91 3.76
C GLY A 36 12.81 -7.05 4.35
N ALA A 37 13.00 -8.27 3.82
CA ALA A 37 12.29 -9.48 4.25
C ALA A 37 12.94 -10.16 5.48
N LYS A 38 13.77 -9.44 6.22
CA LYS A 38 14.47 -9.96 7.39
C LYS A 38 13.57 -9.86 8.62
N GLU A 39 13.75 -10.77 9.57
CA GLU A 39 13.19 -10.64 10.90
C GLU A 39 13.82 -9.49 11.66
N VAL A 40 12.97 -8.67 12.29
CA VAL A 40 13.38 -7.49 13.05
C VAL A 40 12.70 -7.47 14.40
N ASN A 41 13.43 -7.01 15.42
CA ASN A 41 12.91 -6.90 16.76
C ASN A 41 12.37 -5.49 16.98
N ALA A 42 11.04 -5.33 16.99
CA ALA A 42 10.36 -4.06 17.30
C ALA A 42 10.91 -3.32 18.53
N SER A 43 11.39 -4.07 19.53
CA SER A 43 11.85 -3.53 20.81
C SER A 43 13.26 -2.92 20.75
N VAL A 44 14.10 -3.30 19.78
CA VAL A 44 15.50 -2.86 19.68
C VAL A 44 15.86 -2.33 18.29
N ASP A 45 15.33 -2.95 17.24
CA ASP A 45 15.50 -2.51 15.86
C ASP A 45 14.52 -1.40 15.52
N LYS A 46 15.04 -0.32 14.94
CA LYS A 46 14.21 0.80 14.44
C LYS A 46 13.85 0.53 12.99
N VAL A 47 12.58 0.28 12.71
CA VAL A 47 12.10 0.11 11.33
C VAL A 47 11.89 1.49 10.68
N THR A 48 12.57 1.71 9.56
CA THR A 48 12.36 2.89 8.72
C THR A 48 11.36 2.56 7.61
N ILE A 49 10.35 3.40 7.46
CA ILE A 49 9.37 3.34 6.39
C ILE A 49 9.82 4.28 5.28
N PHE A 50 9.82 3.80 4.05
CA PHE A 50 10.08 4.59 2.85
C PHE A 50 8.82 4.67 1.99
N ALA A 51 8.58 5.82 1.39
CA ALA A 51 7.50 6.05 0.45
C ALA A 51 7.98 6.94 -0.71
N GLU A 52 7.85 6.44 -1.94
CA GLU A 52 8.20 7.16 -3.17
C GLU A 52 6.92 7.61 -3.87
N VAL A 53 6.84 8.89 -4.23
CA VAL A 53 5.69 9.46 -4.94
C VAL A 53 6.14 10.06 -6.26
N ARG A 54 5.60 9.51 -7.36
CA ARG A 54 5.98 9.94 -8.72
C ARG A 54 4.75 10.04 -9.61
N GLN A 55 4.75 11.06 -10.46
CA GLN A 55 3.73 11.28 -11.46
C GLN A 55 4.38 11.17 -12.84
N GLY A 56 4.32 9.97 -13.42
CA GLY A 56 4.96 9.66 -14.71
C GLY A 56 6.47 9.75 -14.60
N ASN A 57 7.06 10.80 -15.16
CA ASN A 57 8.50 11.04 -15.12
C ASN A 57 8.94 12.05 -14.06
N ASN A 58 8.01 12.75 -13.42
CA ASN A 58 8.32 13.82 -12.48
C ASN A 58 8.15 13.33 -11.03
N PRO A 59 9.14 13.57 -10.15
CA PRO A 59 8.97 13.35 -8.71
C PRO A 59 7.98 14.38 -8.14
N VAL A 60 7.12 13.92 -7.22
CA VAL A 60 6.17 14.81 -6.55
C VAL A 60 6.71 15.14 -5.16
N THR A 61 7.07 16.40 -4.97
CA THR A 61 7.49 16.95 -3.67
C THR A 61 6.39 17.83 -3.09
N ASN A 62 6.46 18.17 -1.80
CA ASN A 62 5.43 18.94 -1.08
C ASN A 62 4.02 18.33 -1.07
N ALA A 63 3.90 17.02 -1.32
CA ALA A 63 2.65 16.28 -1.14
C ALA A 63 2.49 15.74 0.28
N ASP A 64 1.23 15.59 0.73
CA ASP A 64 0.89 15.03 2.03
C ASP A 64 0.94 13.50 1.96
N VAL A 65 2.09 12.90 2.30
CA VAL A 65 2.29 11.45 2.22
C VAL A 65 2.12 10.80 3.59
N ARG A 66 1.21 9.83 3.64
CA ARG A 66 0.85 9.11 4.87
C ARG A 66 1.08 7.61 4.69
N ALA A 67 1.91 7.04 5.54
CA ALA A 67 2.11 5.59 5.64
C ALA A 67 1.12 5.00 6.65
N LEU A 68 0.14 4.25 6.15
CA LEU A 68 -0.75 3.46 6.97
C LEU A 68 -0.08 2.11 7.27
N VAL A 69 0.21 1.87 8.53
CA VAL A 69 0.76 0.60 9.01
C VAL A 69 -0.37 -0.23 9.61
N THR A 70 -0.67 -1.34 8.97
CA THR A 70 -1.70 -2.27 9.44
C THR A 70 -1.04 -3.40 10.24
N PRO A 71 -1.41 -3.57 11.51
CA PRO A 71 -0.91 -4.66 12.34
C PRO A 71 -1.43 -6.02 11.85
N PRO A 72 -0.73 -7.11 12.21
CA PRO A 72 -1.20 -8.47 11.91
C PRO A 72 -2.44 -8.86 12.73
N GLU A 73 -2.65 -8.23 13.89
CA GLU A 73 -3.82 -8.47 14.73
C GLU A 73 -5.00 -7.57 14.32
N GLU A 74 -6.15 -8.17 14.00
CA GLU A 74 -7.38 -7.43 13.66
C GLU A 74 -7.95 -6.62 14.82
N ARG A 75 -7.62 -6.98 16.07
CA ARG A 75 -8.04 -6.21 17.26
C ARG A 75 -7.31 -4.88 17.37
N GLU A 76 -6.17 -4.73 16.70
CA GLU A 76 -5.37 -3.53 16.77
C GLU A 76 -5.72 -2.58 15.63
N ALA A 77 -5.87 -1.30 15.95
CA ALA A 77 -6.14 -0.30 14.94
C ALA A 77 -4.87 -0.02 14.12
N PRO A 78 -5.00 0.21 12.80
CA PRO A 78 -3.89 0.63 11.98
C PRO A 78 -3.43 2.03 12.38
N GLU A 79 -2.12 2.26 12.33
CA GLU A 79 -1.50 3.53 12.73
C GLU A 79 -1.03 4.29 11.50
N ILE A 80 -1.20 5.62 11.52
CA ILE A 80 -0.81 6.48 10.40
C ILE A 80 0.46 7.27 10.75
N TYR A 81 1.47 7.12 9.91
CA TYR A 81 2.73 7.86 10.02
C TYR A 81 2.84 8.90 8.92
N HIS A 82 3.08 10.14 9.32
CA HIS A 82 3.35 11.24 8.41
C HIS A 82 4.82 11.18 7.99
N LEU A 83 5.05 11.00 6.71
CA LEU A 83 6.41 10.98 6.16
C LEU A 83 6.76 12.40 5.69
N LEU A 84 7.99 12.82 5.93
CA LEU A 84 8.48 14.14 5.57
C LEU A 84 9.69 13.96 4.67
N ASP A 85 9.74 14.76 3.61
CA ASP A 85 10.86 14.92 2.70
C ASP A 85 11.54 16.23 3.16
N ASN A 86 12.56 16.08 4.02
CA ASN A 86 13.28 17.21 4.60
C ASN A 86 14.78 16.94 4.75
N GLY A 87 15.27 15.80 4.27
CA GLY A 87 16.68 15.43 4.30
C GLY A 87 17.24 15.29 5.72
N GLN A 88 16.43 14.90 6.71
CA GLN A 88 16.91 14.73 8.08
C GLN A 88 16.56 13.37 8.69
N GLY A 89 17.56 12.73 9.32
CA GLY A 89 17.40 11.54 10.13
C GLY A 89 17.28 10.24 9.32
N ALA A 90 16.05 9.84 8.98
CA ALA A 90 15.79 8.68 8.11
C ALA A 90 16.05 9.01 6.63
N ASP A 91 15.98 10.29 6.30
CA ASP A 91 16.17 10.86 4.98
C ASP A 91 17.51 11.62 4.92
N ILE A 92 18.20 11.53 3.78
CA ILE A 92 19.50 12.19 3.55
C ILE A 92 19.35 13.40 2.64
N LEU A 93 18.40 13.36 1.68
CA LEU A 93 18.27 14.38 0.64
C LEU A 93 16.84 14.91 0.61
N ALA A 94 16.67 16.19 0.94
CA ALA A 94 15.39 16.86 0.79
C ALA A 94 15.10 17.15 -0.70
N GLY A 95 13.84 16.99 -1.10
CA GLY A 95 13.30 17.39 -2.39
C GLY A 95 13.50 16.37 -3.50
N ASP A 96 13.75 15.10 -3.17
CA ASP A 96 13.92 14.04 -4.15
C ASP A 96 12.60 13.30 -4.47
N GLY A 97 11.55 13.51 -3.65
CA GLY A 97 10.26 12.84 -3.77
C GLY A 97 10.23 11.48 -3.06
N ILE A 98 11.23 11.21 -2.20
CA ILE A 98 11.30 10.03 -1.35
C ILE A 98 11.10 10.47 0.09
N TYR A 99 9.98 10.03 0.64
CA TYR A 99 9.60 10.36 2.00
C TYR A 99 9.98 9.21 2.92
N SER A 100 10.57 9.50 4.08
CA SER A 100 10.93 8.46 5.05
C SER A 100 10.59 8.81 6.50
N ARG A 101 10.37 7.78 7.33
CA ARG A 101 9.96 7.96 8.73
C ARG A 101 10.34 6.76 9.60
N TYR A 102 10.79 7.03 10.82
CA TYR A 102 10.99 5.99 11.83
C TYR A 102 9.67 5.57 12.47
N MET A 103 9.44 4.26 12.51
CA MET A 103 8.32 3.64 13.20
C MET A 103 8.69 3.40 14.67
N THR A 104 7.85 3.91 15.58
CA THR A 104 8.09 3.83 17.03
C THR A 104 7.02 3.06 17.79
N LYS A 105 5.88 2.75 17.16
CA LYS A 105 4.81 1.99 17.80
C LYS A 105 4.71 0.61 17.17
N TYR A 106 4.76 -0.41 18.02
CA TYR A 106 4.63 -1.80 17.64
C TYR A 106 3.62 -2.45 18.58
N PRO A 107 2.33 -2.43 18.18
CA PRO A 107 1.25 -2.81 19.07
C PRO A 107 1.29 -4.34 19.34
N SER A 108 1.44 -5.20 18.31
CA SER A 108 1.71 -6.65 18.46
C SER A 108 2.90 -7.18 17.65
N LYS A 109 3.16 -8.50 17.69
CA LYS A 109 4.17 -9.17 16.84
C LYS A 109 3.53 -9.84 15.62
N GLY A 110 4.25 -9.97 14.53
CA GLY A 110 3.82 -10.67 13.31
C GLY A 110 4.10 -9.88 12.03
N ARG A 111 3.33 -10.15 10.97
CA ARG A 111 3.54 -9.54 9.65
C ARG A 111 2.84 -8.19 9.53
N TYR A 112 3.64 -7.14 9.50
CA TYR A 112 3.15 -5.78 9.28
C TYR A 112 3.05 -5.46 7.80
N SER A 113 1.98 -4.76 7.44
CA SER A 113 1.77 -4.23 6.09
C SER A 113 1.82 -2.71 6.10
N VAL A 114 2.48 -2.12 5.11
CA VAL A 114 2.56 -0.66 4.94
C VAL A 114 1.92 -0.23 3.63
N LYS A 115 1.18 0.88 3.68
CA LYS A 115 0.52 1.47 2.52
C LYS A 115 0.75 2.98 2.49
N ALA A 116 1.35 3.50 1.42
CA ALA A 116 1.47 4.93 1.21
C ALA A 116 0.22 5.49 0.53
N GLN A 117 -0.33 6.56 1.08
CA GLN A 117 -1.41 7.34 0.50
C GLN A 117 -0.99 8.80 0.39
N VAL A 118 -1.30 9.40 -0.75
CA VAL A 118 -1.08 10.82 -1.02
C VAL A 118 -2.41 11.53 -0.87
N CYS A 119 -2.48 12.46 0.08
CA CYS A 119 -3.62 13.37 0.23
C CYS A 119 -3.31 14.70 -0.45
N SER A 120 -4.27 15.22 -1.22
CA SER A 120 -4.29 16.63 -1.56
C SER A 120 -4.65 17.42 -0.30
N SER A 121 -4.00 18.57 -0.09
CA SER A 121 -4.20 19.44 1.08
C SER A 121 -5.61 20.08 1.07
N SER A 122 -6.63 19.27 1.34
CA SER A 122 -8.00 19.69 1.58
C SER A 122 -8.43 19.06 2.90
N SER A 123 -8.95 19.91 3.78
CA SER A 123 -9.11 19.67 5.21
C SER A 123 -9.78 18.33 5.56
N SER A 124 -9.29 17.75 6.66
CA SER A 124 -9.53 16.42 7.20
C SER A 124 -10.99 15.94 7.25
N SER A 125 -11.23 14.67 6.92
CA SER A 125 -12.16 13.80 7.68
C SER A 125 -11.86 12.33 7.42
N SER A 126 -11.33 11.66 8.44
CA SER A 126 -11.30 10.21 8.54
C SER A 126 -12.72 9.66 8.54
N SER A 127 -13.01 8.64 7.74
CA SER A 127 -14.10 7.72 8.02
C SER A 127 -13.77 6.32 7.51
N GLY A 128 -13.51 5.45 8.49
CA GLY A 128 -14.32 4.27 8.74
C GLY A 128 -14.33 3.17 7.68
N SER A 129 -13.75 2.04 8.07
CA SER A 129 -13.71 0.71 7.46
C SER A 129 -14.86 0.28 6.53
N SER A 130 -14.50 -0.49 5.50
CA SER A 130 -15.28 -1.67 5.11
C SER A 130 -14.35 -2.78 4.63
N SER A 131 -14.40 -3.90 5.34
CA SER A 131 -13.72 -5.15 5.00
C SER A 131 -14.24 -5.71 3.69
N SER A 132 -13.35 -6.32 2.92
CA SER A 132 -13.66 -7.59 2.27
C SER A 132 -12.37 -8.35 2.00
N SER A 133 -12.18 -9.42 2.78
CA SER A 133 -11.26 -10.49 2.46
C SER A 133 -11.55 -11.01 1.07
N SER A 134 -10.50 -11.23 0.28
CA SER A 134 -10.47 -12.31 -0.66
C SER A 134 -9.06 -12.85 -0.70
N SER A 135 -8.86 -13.95 0.02
CA SER A 135 -7.76 -14.88 -0.24
C SER A 135 -7.79 -15.26 -1.71
N SER A 136 -6.66 -15.15 -2.38
CA SER A 136 -6.40 -15.94 -3.58
C SER A 136 -4.91 -16.21 -3.65
N SER A 137 -4.54 -17.41 -3.19
CA SER A 137 -3.35 -18.08 -3.70
C SER A 137 -3.51 -18.22 -5.22
N SER A 138 -2.54 -17.74 -5.98
CA SER A 138 -2.33 -18.20 -7.35
C SER A 138 -0.86 -18.02 -7.74
N SER A 139 -0.13 -19.13 -7.73
CA SER A 139 1.03 -19.30 -8.59
C SER A 139 0.54 -19.37 -10.04
N SER A 140 1.02 -18.49 -10.91
CA SER A 140 1.22 -18.77 -12.33
C SER A 140 2.03 -17.67 -13.00
N SER A 141 3.16 -18.08 -13.58
CA SER A 141 4.00 -17.28 -14.47
C SER A 141 3.26 -16.93 -15.76
N SER A 142 3.40 -15.68 -16.22
CA SER A 142 3.36 -15.34 -17.65
C SER A 142 3.93 -13.96 -17.90
N SER A 143 4.96 -13.88 -18.75
CA SER A 143 5.57 -12.66 -19.26
C SER A 143 4.65 -11.95 -20.25
N SER A 144 4.48 -10.63 -20.10
CA SER A 144 4.16 -9.72 -21.21
C SER A 144 4.49 -8.27 -20.81
N SER A 145 5.31 -7.60 -21.62
CA SER A 145 5.72 -6.20 -21.44
C SER A 145 4.59 -5.23 -21.78
N SER A 146 4.13 -4.44 -20.82
CA SER A 146 3.59 -3.07 -20.98
C SER A 146 3.28 -2.45 -19.61
N SER A 147 3.73 -1.21 -19.40
CA SER A 147 3.68 -0.39 -18.17
C SER A 147 2.90 -0.99 -16.99
N SER A 148 3.60 -1.77 -16.17
CA SER A 148 3.05 -2.37 -14.97
C SER A 148 3.19 -1.40 -13.80
N SER A 149 2.09 -0.79 -13.35
CA SER A 149 2.02 -0.21 -12.00
C SER A 149 2.21 -1.33 -10.98
N SER A 150 3.47 -1.64 -10.70
CA SER A 150 3.89 -2.75 -9.86
C SER A 150 3.72 -2.36 -8.40
N ILE A 151 2.53 -2.57 -7.85
CA ILE A 151 2.30 -2.43 -6.40
C ILE A 151 3.05 -3.57 -5.73
N THR A 152 4.27 -3.29 -5.27
CA THR A 152 5.11 -4.26 -4.56
C THR A 152 4.67 -4.29 -3.10
N TYR A 153 3.90 -5.31 -2.71
CA TYR A 153 3.60 -5.55 -1.30
C TYR A 153 4.80 -6.23 -0.65
N ARG A 154 5.47 -5.53 0.26
CA ARG A 154 6.55 -6.09 1.09
C ARG A 154 6.08 -6.20 2.53
N SER A 155 6.03 -7.42 3.04
CA SER A 155 5.71 -7.73 4.43
C SER A 155 7.00 -7.88 5.26
N ILE A 156 7.00 -7.33 6.47
CA ILE A 156 8.09 -7.51 7.43
C ILE A 156 7.60 -8.33 8.63
N LEU A 157 8.38 -9.32 9.07
CA LEU A 157 8.09 -10.09 10.28
C LEU A 157 8.72 -9.37 11.47
N CYS A 158 7.87 -8.93 12.38
CA CYS A 158 8.28 -8.19 13.56
C CYS A 158 8.12 -9.06 14.81
N ASN A 159 9.21 -9.31 15.51
CA ASN A 159 9.23 -10.06 16.76
C ASN A 159 9.22 -9.06 17.93
N LYS A 160 8.10 -8.97 18.63
CA LYS A 160 8.02 -8.22 19.89
C LYS A 160 8.62 -9.10 20.99
N LEU A 161 9.84 -8.78 21.42
CA LEU A 161 10.40 -9.32 22.65
C LEU A 161 9.71 -8.57 23.78
N THR A 162 8.76 -9.23 24.44
CA THR A 162 8.22 -8.76 25.71
C THR A 162 9.37 -8.80 26.70
N SER A 163 9.88 -7.64 27.11
CA SER A 163 10.76 -7.57 28.28
C SER A 163 9.96 -8.06 29.48
N ILE A 164 10.44 -9.16 30.05
CA ILE A 164 10.09 -9.72 31.36
C ILE A 164 10.37 -8.72 32.49
#